data_AF-A0A482RGU1-F1
#
_entry.id   AF-A0A482RGU1-F1
#
_cell.length_a   1.000
_cell.length_b   1.000
_cell.length_c   1.000
_cell.angle_alpha   90.00
_cell.angle_beta   90.00
_cell.angle_gamma   90.00
#
_symmetry.space_group_name_H-M   'P 1'
#
loop_
_entity.id
_entity.type
_entity.pdbx_description
1 polymer ?
#
loop_
_entity_poly.entity_id
_entity_poly.type
_entity_poly.pdbx_seq_one_letter_code
_entity_poly.pdbx_strand_id
1 'polypeptide(L)'
;MLLLPSCCARVAHRLGHVGIARTWMTVRVPEVRFASISVPPSASNEDVEYHARADAALHWLETEFGSVEDCADDIEVSLSQGVLTLEMGDARGTIVVNKQSAARQIWSSSPRAGPRRYAFDAATRTWRSTRDHAELATDLGKEIQAHLPAWRGFSGPLHG
;
A
#
# COMPACT_ATOMS: atom_id res chain seq x y z
N MET A 1 -50.91 29.30 -7.29
CA MET A 1 -51.72 29.29 -6.05
C MET A 1 -50.87 28.55 -5.02
N LEU A 2 -49.85 29.18 -4.42
CA LEU A 2 -49.90 30.12 -3.28
C LEU A 2 -50.84 29.59 -2.17
N LEU A 3 -50.52 29.54 -0.89
CA LEU A 3 -49.37 29.81 -0.02
C LEU A 3 -49.93 29.50 1.39
N LEU A 4 -49.12 28.96 2.30
CA LEU A 4 -49.40 29.01 3.75
C LEU A 4 -49.47 30.48 4.22
N PRO A 5 -50.32 30.82 5.21
CA PRO A 5 -49.78 31.61 6.32
C PRO A 5 -50.48 31.45 7.70
N SER A 6 -49.80 31.95 8.74
CA SER A 6 -50.22 32.33 10.12
C SER A 6 -49.50 31.49 11.20
N CYS A 7 -48.84 32.03 12.23
CA CYS A 7 -48.96 33.29 12.99
C CYS A 7 -47.56 33.88 13.26
N CYS A 8 -47.30 35.17 13.03
CA CYS A 8 -47.54 36.33 13.92
C CYS A 8 -46.82 36.24 15.29
N ALA A 9 -45.75 37.02 15.48
CA ALA A 9 -45.80 38.24 16.29
C ALA A 9 -44.49 39.05 16.20
N ARG A 10 -44.66 40.36 16.27
CA ARG A 10 -43.72 41.47 16.06
C ARG A 10 -43.36 42.09 17.41
N VAL A 11 -42.23 42.81 17.49
CA VAL A 11 -41.86 43.97 18.37
C VAL A 11 -40.32 43.97 18.45
N ALA A 12 -39.53 45.05 18.36
CA ALA A 12 -39.77 46.48 18.20
C ALA A 12 -38.43 47.19 17.83
N HIS A 13 -38.57 48.28 17.08
CA HIS A 13 -37.88 49.58 17.18
C HIS A 13 -36.34 49.70 17.35
N ARG A 14 -35.76 50.18 16.23
CA ARG A 14 -35.04 51.46 16.04
C ARG A 14 -33.63 51.68 16.64
N LEU A 15 -32.79 52.10 15.69
CA LEU A 15 -31.70 53.10 15.73
C LEU A 15 -30.29 52.61 16.05
N GLY A 16 -29.40 52.82 15.07
CA GLY A 16 -27.96 52.65 15.19
C GLY A 16 -27.29 52.78 13.84
N HIS A 17 -27.28 53.99 13.26
CA HIS A 17 -26.40 54.32 12.15
C HIS A 17 -24.97 54.40 12.69
N VAL A 18 -24.08 53.51 12.24
CA VAL A 18 -22.63 53.74 12.32
C VAL A 18 -22.02 53.26 11.01
N GLY A 19 -21.50 54.21 10.24
CA GLY A 19 -20.82 53.98 8.98
C GLY A 19 -19.54 53.17 9.19
N ILE A 20 -19.37 52.12 8.40
CA ILE A 20 -18.15 51.33 8.38
C ILE A 20 -17.26 51.91 7.28
N ALA A 21 -16.25 52.67 7.71
CA ALA A 21 -15.15 53.10 6.85
C ALA A 21 -14.45 51.86 6.27
N ARG A 22 -14.35 51.78 4.94
CA ARG A 22 -13.64 50.70 4.24
C ARG A 22 -12.13 50.97 4.37
N THR A 23 -11.51 50.44 5.41
CA THR A 23 -10.04 50.39 5.51
C THR A 23 -9.56 49.17 4.72
N TRP A 24 -8.86 49.42 3.61
CA TRP A 24 -8.15 48.37 2.88
C TRP A 24 -6.91 47.99 3.70
N MET A 25 -6.90 46.79 4.26
CA MET A 25 -5.67 46.20 4.80
C MET A 25 -4.94 45.51 3.66
N THR A 26 -3.78 46.04 3.27
CA THR A 26 -2.86 45.42 2.32
C THR A 26 -2.33 44.13 2.95
N VAL A 27 -2.82 42.97 2.49
CA VAL A 27 -2.26 41.67 2.89
C VAL A 27 -0.86 41.56 2.27
N ARG A 28 0.18 41.61 3.12
CA ARG A 28 1.54 41.28 2.68
C ARG A 28 1.63 39.76 2.54
N VAL A 29 1.86 39.30 1.31
CA VAL A 29 2.21 37.90 1.03
C VAL A 29 3.67 37.71 1.48
N PRO A 30 3.98 36.77 2.40
CA PRO A 30 5.37 36.49 2.72
C PRO A 30 6.06 35.85 1.51
N GLU A 31 7.24 36.36 1.17
CA GLU A 31 8.10 35.81 0.13
C GLU A 31 8.54 34.42 0.55
N VAL A 32 8.06 33.40 -0.17
CA VAL A 32 8.42 32.00 0.07
C VAL A 32 9.88 31.81 -0.37
N ARG A 33 10.80 31.71 0.60
CA ARG A 33 12.16 31.26 0.34
C ARG A 33 12.12 29.77 0.00
N PHE A 34 12.33 29.45 -1.27
CA PHE A 34 12.53 28.09 -1.73
C PHE A 34 13.84 27.59 -1.13
N ALA A 35 13.75 26.73 -0.11
CA ALA A 35 14.93 26.02 0.39
C ALA A 35 15.50 25.21 -0.78
N SER A 36 16.80 25.34 -1.02
CA SER A 36 17.52 24.59 -2.04
C SER A 36 17.24 23.10 -1.85
N ILE A 37 16.61 22.47 -2.85
CA ILE A 37 16.41 21.03 -2.90
C ILE A 37 17.80 20.40 -2.80
N SER A 38 18.06 19.77 -1.65
CA SER A 38 19.22 18.92 -1.47
C SER A 38 18.98 17.72 -2.37
N VAL A 39 19.80 17.56 -3.40
CA VAL A 39 19.80 16.34 -4.22
C VAL A 39 19.95 15.16 -3.25
N PRO A 40 19.02 14.17 -3.25
CA PRO A 40 19.16 13.03 -2.35
C PRO A 40 20.47 12.30 -2.67
N PRO A 41 21.19 11.79 -1.65
CA PRO A 41 22.44 11.10 -1.87
C PRO A 41 22.20 9.90 -2.79
N SER A 42 23.14 9.65 -3.72
CA SER A 42 23.17 8.40 -4.49
C SER A 42 22.91 7.22 -3.56
N ALA A 43 21.97 6.35 -3.95
CA ALA A 43 21.57 5.18 -3.18
C ALA A 43 22.80 4.46 -2.61
N SER A 44 22.78 4.12 -1.32
CA SER A 44 23.87 3.35 -0.73
C SER A 44 23.96 1.99 -1.42
N ASN A 45 25.14 1.37 -1.42
CA ASN A 45 25.33 0.07 -2.08
C ASN A 45 24.33 -0.98 -1.56
N GLU A 46 24.01 -0.92 -0.27
CA GLU A 46 23.00 -1.74 0.39
C GLU A 46 21.58 -1.50 -0.11
N ASP A 47 21.21 -0.26 -0.45
CA ASP A 47 19.89 0.04 -1.02
C ASP A 47 19.76 -0.55 -2.42
N VAL A 48 20.82 -0.44 -3.23
CA VAL A 48 20.86 -1.03 -4.57
C VAL A 48 20.72 -2.55 -4.49
N GLU A 49 21.46 -3.19 -3.58
CA GLU A 49 21.37 -4.63 -3.37
C GLU A 49 19.98 -5.07 -2.88
N TYR A 50 19.41 -4.34 -1.91
CA TYR A 50 18.05 -4.62 -1.43
C TYR A 50 17.04 -4.57 -2.58
N HIS A 51 17.08 -3.51 -3.40
CA HIS A 51 16.17 -3.36 -4.51
C HIS A 51 16.30 -4.52 -5.50
N ALA A 52 17.52 -4.85 -5.91
CA ALA A 52 17.78 -5.97 -6.82
C ALA A 52 17.25 -7.31 -6.27
N ARG A 53 17.51 -7.62 -5.00
CA ARG A 53 17.06 -8.88 -4.37
C ARG A 53 15.53 -8.92 -4.20
N ALA A 54 14.92 -7.79 -3.84
CA ALA A 54 13.48 -7.70 -3.65
C ALA A 54 12.73 -7.80 -4.97
N ASP A 55 13.25 -7.17 -6.03
CA ASP A 55 12.71 -7.27 -7.39
C ASP A 55 12.81 -8.69 -7.94
N ALA A 56 13.98 -9.34 -7.79
CA ALA A 56 14.16 -10.73 -8.17
C ALA A 56 13.15 -11.65 -7.45
N ALA A 57 12.95 -11.45 -6.15
CA ALA A 57 12.01 -12.27 -5.37
C ALA A 57 10.55 -12.06 -5.80
N LEU A 58 10.11 -10.82 -6.05
CA LEU A 58 8.74 -10.56 -6.50
C LEU A 58 8.46 -11.08 -7.91
N HIS A 59 9.40 -10.92 -8.85
CA HIS A 59 9.26 -11.48 -10.20
C HIS A 59 9.25 -13.01 -10.21
N TRP A 60 10.05 -13.62 -9.34
CA TRP A 60 10.00 -15.08 -9.16
C TRP A 60 8.64 -15.51 -8.62
N LEU A 61 8.12 -14.84 -7.59
CA LEU A 61 6.80 -15.14 -7.03
C LEU A 61 5.69 -14.95 -8.07
N GLU A 62 5.72 -13.87 -8.85
CA GLU A 62 4.79 -13.64 -9.98
C GLU A 62 4.81 -14.81 -10.96
N THR A 63 6.01 -15.22 -11.40
CA THR A 63 6.18 -16.33 -12.35
C THR A 63 5.60 -17.63 -11.82
N GLU A 64 5.91 -17.97 -10.57
CA GLU A 64 5.45 -19.21 -9.96
C GLU A 64 3.94 -19.19 -9.69
N PHE A 65 3.41 -18.06 -9.24
CA PHE A 65 1.98 -17.90 -9.00
C PHE A 65 1.15 -17.77 -10.27
N GLY A 66 1.75 -17.51 -11.43
CA GLY A 66 1.03 -17.61 -12.71
C GLY A 66 0.41 -19.00 -12.94
N SER A 67 1.02 -20.07 -12.42
CA SER A 67 0.42 -21.42 -12.46
C SER A 67 -0.84 -21.59 -11.59
N VAL A 68 -1.09 -20.64 -10.68
CA VAL A 68 -2.29 -20.63 -9.84
C VAL A 68 -3.51 -20.16 -10.64
N GLU A 69 -3.32 -19.28 -11.63
CA GLU A 69 -4.38 -18.80 -12.51
C GLU A 69 -4.98 -19.96 -13.34
N ASP A 70 -4.16 -20.95 -13.72
CA ASP A 70 -4.62 -22.17 -14.39
C ASP A 70 -5.49 -23.08 -13.49
N CYS A 71 -5.47 -22.86 -12.17
CA CYS A 71 -6.21 -23.69 -11.22
C CYS A 71 -7.65 -23.21 -10.97
N ALA A 72 -7.97 -21.94 -11.25
CA ALA A 72 -9.32 -21.39 -11.10
C ALA A 72 -9.50 -20.07 -11.87
N ASP A 73 -10.65 -19.89 -12.51
CA ASP A 73 -10.95 -18.72 -13.36
C ASP A 73 -11.13 -17.39 -12.61
N ASP A 74 -11.30 -17.43 -11.29
CA ASP A 74 -11.51 -16.25 -10.45
C ASP A 74 -10.23 -15.79 -9.73
N ILE A 75 -9.06 -16.16 -10.27
CA ILE A 75 -7.75 -15.81 -9.75
C ILE A 75 -6.99 -14.97 -10.76
N GLU A 76 -6.41 -13.87 -10.29
CA GLU A 76 -5.54 -13.00 -11.07
C GLU A 76 -4.27 -12.68 -10.28
N VAL A 77 -3.12 -12.78 -10.95
CA VAL A 77 -1.81 -12.42 -10.39
C VAL A 77 -1.22 -11.24 -11.15
N SER A 78 -0.87 -10.17 -10.43
CA SER A 78 -0.28 -8.98 -11.05
C SER A 78 0.86 -8.38 -10.23
N LEU A 79 1.98 -8.06 -10.88
CA LEU A 79 3.08 -7.31 -10.28
C LEU A 79 3.16 -5.90 -10.87
N SER A 80 3.03 -4.88 -10.03
CA SER A 80 3.16 -3.49 -10.44
C SER A 80 3.88 -2.65 -9.39
N GLN A 81 4.89 -1.89 -9.81
CA GLN A 81 5.63 -0.94 -8.96
C GLN A 81 6.15 -1.55 -7.63
N GLY A 82 6.55 -2.83 -7.66
CA GLY A 82 7.03 -3.52 -6.46
C GLY A 82 5.92 -3.99 -5.52
N VAL A 83 4.69 -4.11 -6.02
CA VAL A 83 3.53 -4.68 -5.34
C VAL A 83 3.01 -5.83 -6.18
N LEU A 84 3.15 -7.04 -5.65
CA LEU A 84 2.54 -8.26 -6.17
C LEU A 84 1.17 -8.43 -5.52
N THR A 85 0.13 -8.57 -6.33
CA THR A 85 -1.25 -8.76 -5.89
C THR A 85 -1.75 -10.08 -6.41
N LEU A 86 -2.29 -10.91 -5.53
CA LEU A 86 -2.99 -12.14 -5.87
C LEU A 86 -4.44 -11.96 -5.45
N GLU A 87 -5.31 -11.73 -6.41
CA GLU A 87 -6.75 -11.71 -6.20
C GLU A 87 -7.26 -13.14 -6.31
N MET A 88 -7.79 -13.70 -5.22
CA MET A 88 -8.24 -15.10 -5.19
C MET A 88 -9.77 -15.20 -5.21
N GLY A 89 -10.48 -14.22 -5.76
CA GLY A 89 -11.94 -14.15 -5.76
C GLY A 89 -12.55 -13.75 -4.41
N ASP A 90 -13.82 -13.32 -4.43
CA ASP A 90 -14.52 -12.67 -3.31
C ASP A 90 -14.51 -13.49 -2.01
N ALA A 91 -14.57 -14.81 -2.10
CA ALA A 91 -14.65 -15.70 -0.94
C ALA A 91 -13.31 -15.90 -0.22
N ARG A 92 -12.18 -15.75 -0.93
CA ARG A 92 -10.82 -16.02 -0.40
C ARG A 92 -10.03 -14.73 -0.18
N GLY A 93 -10.43 -13.64 -0.83
CA GLY A 93 -9.86 -12.31 -0.67
C GLY A 93 -8.56 -12.12 -1.45
N THR A 94 -7.83 -11.06 -1.10
CA THR A 94 -6.64 -10.62 -1.84
C THR A 94 -5.40 -10.71 -0.96
N ILE A 95 -4.36 -11.38 -1.46
CA ILE A 95 -3.03 -11.36 -0.86
C ILE A 95 -2.22 -10.27 -1.56
N VAL A 96 -1.59 -9.39 -0.77
CA VAL A 96 -0.72 -8.33 -1.28
C VAL A 96 0.68 -8.54 -0.72
N VAL A 97 1.69 -8.55 -1.58
CA VAL A 97 3.11 -8.67 -1.21
C VAL A 97 3.86 -7.48 -1.80
N ASN A 98 4.50 -6.66 -0.97
CA ASN A 98 5.06 -5.39 -1.41
C ASN A 98 6.49 -5.17 -0.91
N LYS A 99 7.30 -4.48 -1.72
CA LYS A 99 8.58 -3.91 -1.29
C LYS A 99 8.34 -2.81 -0.25
N GLN A 100 9.17 -2.76 0.78
CA GLN A 100 9.23 -1.69 1.78
C GLN A 100 10.63 -1.11 1.85
N SER A 101 10.92 -0.18 0.94
CA SER A 101 12.25 0.41 0.75
C SER A 101 12.78 1.08 2.02
N ALA A 102 11.93 1.79 2.75
CA ALA A 102 12.34 2.45 4.00
C ALA A 102 12.81 1.47 5.09
N ALA A 103 12.29 0.25 5.08
CA ALA A 103 12.63 -0.80 6.04
C ALA A 103 13.59 -1.86 5.49
N ARG A 104 13.91 -1.82 4.18
CA ARG A 104 14.62 -2.86 3.43
C ARG A 104 14.01 -4.26 3.64
N GLN A 105 12.69 -4.33 3.55
CA GLN A 105 11.91 -5.54 3.81
C GLN A 105 10.92 -5.82 2.67
N ILE A 106 10.45 -7.06 2.62
CA ILE A 106 9.22 -7.41 1.89
C ILE A 106 8.12 -7.59 2.94
N TRP A 107 6.96 -7.02 2.71
CA TRP A 107 5.79 -7.21 3.57
C TRP A 107 4.73 -8.00 2.81
N SER A 108 3.95 -8.80 3.53
CA SER A 108 2.75 -9.43 2.99
C SER A 108 1.55 -9.08 3.84
N SER A 109 0.39 -8.93 3.20
CA SER A 109 -0.91 -8.75 3.82
C SER A 109 -1.84 -9.82 3.28
N SER A 110 -2.38 -10.63 4.18
CA SER A 110 -3.30 -11.71 3.86
C SER A 110 -4.55 -11.60 4.75
N PRO A 111 -5.76 -11.91 4.22
CA PRO A 111 -6.98 -12.02 5.02
C PRO A 111 -6.90 -13.08 6.11
N ARG A 112 -6.11 -14.14 5.90
CA ARG A 112 -6.00 -15.30 6.78
C ARG A 112 -4.81 -15.21 7.75
N ALA A 113 -3.62 -14.90 7.23
CA ALA A 113 -2.38 -14.86 8.01
C ALA A 113 -2.09 -13.48 8.63
N GLY A 114 -2.80 -12.44 8.18
CA GLY A 114 -2.57 -11.06 8.58
C GLY A 114 -1.25 -10.49 8.03
N PRO A 115 -0.81 -9.33 8.54
CA PRO A 115 0.41 -8.69 8.07
C PRO A 115 1.67 -9.42 8.57
N ARG A 116 2.61 -9.66 7.66
CA ARG A 116 3.94 -10.22 7.95
C ARG A 116 5.04 -9.37 7.32
N ARG A 117 6.23 -9.43 7.92
CA ARG A 117 7.41 -8.65 7.51
C ARG A 117 8.61 -9.57 7.41
N TYR A 118 9.28 -9.54 6.27
CA TYR A 118 10.39 -10.41 5.92
C TYR A 118 11.65 -9.58 5.69
N ALA A 119 12.74 -9.96 6.34
CA ALA A 119 14.07 -9.43 6.10
C ALA A 119 14.90 -10.44 5.31
N PHE A 120 15.82 -9.97 4.48
CA PHE A 120 16.70 -10.86 3.74
C PHE A 120 17.73 -11.48 4.69
N ASP A 121 17.80 -12.81 4.73
CA ASP A 121 18.83 -13.54 5.47
C ASP A 121 19.99 -13.89 4.52
N ALA A 122 21.18 -13.35 4.81
CA ALA A 122 22.35 -13.54 3.96
C ALA A 122 22.93 -14.96 4.03
N ALA A 123 22.69 -15.71 5.12
CA ALA A 123 23.20 -17.06 5.29
C ALA A 123 22.39 -18.07 4.46
N THR A 124 21.06 -17.94 4.48
CA THR A 124 20.16 -18.81 3.72
C THR A 124 19.83 -18.27 2.33
N ARG A 125 20.17 -17.00 2.03
CA ARG A 125 19.80 -16.28 0.82
C ARG A 125 18.30 -16.24 0.58
N THR A 126 17.50 -16.15 1.64
CA THR A 126 16.03 -16.13 1.55
C THR A 126 15.41 -15.04 2.40
N TRP A 127 14.18 -14.66 2.04
CA TRP A 127 13.37 -13.71 2.79
C TRP A 127 12.72 -14.41 3.98
N ARG A 128 13.13 -14.03 5.20
CA ARG A 128 12.73 -14.68 6.45
C ARG A 128 11.90 -13.73 7.30
N SER A 129 10.82 -14.26 7.87
CA SER A 129 9.94 -13.54 8.77
C SER A 129 10.70 -13.05 10.00
N THR A 130 10.53 -11.78 10.31
CA THR A 130 11.15 -11.12 11.48
C THR A 130 10.58 -11.60 12.82
N ARG A 131 9.52 -12.42 12.81
CA ARG A 131 8.85 -12.93 14.01
C ARG A 131 9.22 -14.38 14.32
N ASP A 132 9.14 -15.25 13.32
CA ASP A 132 9.21 -16.71 13.48
C ASP A 132 10.24 -17.36 12.54
N HIS A 133 11.01 -16.57 11.79
CA HIS A 133 12.02 -17.02 10.82
C HIS A 133 11.49 -17.95 9.72
N ALA A 134 10.17 -18.03 9.55
CA ALA A 134 9.57 -18.73 8.43
C ALA A 134 9.91 -18.03 7.10
N GLU A 135 9.97 -18.80 6.02
CA GLU A 135 10.38 -18.29 4.70
C GLU A 135 9.19 -17.76 3.92
N LEU A 136 9.36 -16.60 3.26
CA LEU A 136 8.31 -15.93 2.49
C LEU A 136 7.57 -16.85 1.52
N ALA A 137 8.29 -17.54 0.61
CA ALA A 137 7.61 -18.44 -0.34
C ALA A 137 6.93 -19.59 0.38
N THR A 138 7.58 -20.21 1.37
CA THR A 138 6.97 -21.30 2.12
C THR A 138 5.67 -20.87 2.80
N ASP A 139 5.63 -19.67 3.40
CA ASP A 139 4.44 -19.14 4.07
C ASP A 139 3.32 -18.86 3.07
N LEU A 140 3.61 -18.13 1.98
CA LEU A 140 2.62 -17.83 0.94
C LEU A 140 2.13 -19.10 0.25
N GLY A 141 3.04 -20.02 -0.07
CA GLY A 141 2.70 -21.28 -0.71
C GLY A 141 1.79 -22.15 0.16
N LYS A 142 2.06 -22.26 1.46
CA LYS A 142 1.16 -22.98 2.39
C LYS A 142 -0.22 -22.34 2.43
N GLU A 143 -0.28 -21.02 2.40
CA GLU A 143 -1.55 -20.30 2.43
C GLU A 143 -2.35 -20.52 1.15
N ILE A 144 -1.73 -20.32 -0.01
CA ILE A 144 -2.35 -20.53 -1.33
C ILE A 144 -2.81 -21.98 -1.47
N GLN A 145 -1.98 -22.96 -1.11
CA GLN A 145 -2.32 -24.37 -1.11
C GLN A 145 -3.54 -24.70 -0.24
N ALA A 146 -3.71 -23.98 0.88
CA ALA A 146 -4.85 -24.17 1.77
C ALA A 146 -6.14 -23.56 1.20
N HIS A 147 -6.04 -22.57 0.32
CA HIS A 147 -7.15 -22.00 -0.44
C HIS A 147 -7.44 -22.77 -1.73
N LEU A 148 -6.41 -23.37 -2.34
CA LEU A 148 -6.43 -24.02 -3.64
C LEU A 148 -5.66 -25.35 -3.58
N PRO A 149 -6.29 -26.43 -3.07
CA PRO A 149 -5.64 -27.73 -2.96
C PRO A 149 -5.20 -28.34 -4.30
N ALA A 150 -5.72 -27.84 -5.42
CA ALA A 150 -5.35 -28.27 -6.76
C ALA A 150 -3.97 -27.78 -7.20
N TRP A 151 -3.56 -26.58 -6.75
CA TRP A 151 -2.20 -26.07 -6.98
C TRP A 151 -1.20 -27.03 -6.34
N ARG A 152 -0.02 -27.20 -6.95
CA ARG A 152 0.96 -28.22 -6.51
C ARG A 152 2.14 -27.62 -5.73
N GLY A 153 2.11 -26.32 -5.49
CA GLY A 153 3.23 -25.57 -4.92
C GLY A 153 4.18 -25.06 -6.01
N PHE A 154 5.31 -24.50 -5.56
CA PHE A 154 6.35 -23.98 -6.44
C PHE A 154 7.00 -25.09 -7.26
N SER A 155 7.34 -24.77 -8.51
CA SER A 155 8.03 -25.65 -9.45
C SER A 155 9.53 -25.79 -9.16
N GLY A 156 10.09 -24.89 -8.32
CA GLY A 156 11.48 -24.92 -7.87
C GLY A 156 11.70 -24.11 -6.58
N PRO A 157 12.93 -24.07 -6.04
CA PRO A 157 13.22 -23.23 -4.89
C PRO A 157 13.19 -21.73 -5.25
N LEU A 158 12.98 -20.88 -4.24
CA LEU A 158 13.26 -19.44 -4.33
C LEU A 158 14.74 -19.26 -4.68
N HIS A 159 15.04 -18.92 -5.93
CA HIS A 159 16.40 -18.53 -6.30
C HIS A 159 16.56 -17.04 -5.97
N GLY A 160 17.37 -16.73 -4.95
CA GLY A 160 17.84 -15.39 -4.60
C GLY A 160 19.35 -15.25 -4.76
#